data_AF-A0A8H4F1I2-F1
#
_entry.id   AF-A0A8H4F1I2-F1
#
_cell.length_a   1.000
_cell.length_b   1.000
_cell.length_c   1.000
_cell.angle_alpha   90.00
_cell.angle_beta   90.00
_cell.angle_gamma   90.00
#
_symmetry.space_group_name_H-M   'P 1'
#
loop_
_entity.id
_entity.type
_entity.pdbx_description
1 polymer ?
#
loop_
_entity_poly.entity_id
_entity_poly.type
_entity_poly.pdbx_seq_one_letter_code
_entity_poly.pdbx_strand_id
1 'polypeptide(L)'
;MSSITEKDQVQVNRLEGDLAHSDSSTTHNSIVTQDQATKTEADNTNDVELGHQLTRTSTIQSVQKKMTNLLDNPIFSGFLLILAGITIAFQAGCNATLNRYGGRAFSSVISFSVGVACCLIFFAVDVTVGNTPLPNDRVKTAPWYAWIGGILGAYYVIINILTVPRLGAATVLSIFVCAQIIMACLIDHFALVGVAKRTYTVWRILASFGLVGCVVVIAKF
;
A
#
# COMPACT_ATOMS: atom_id res chain seq x y z
N MET A 1 -103.23 12.17 3.47
CA MET A 1 -102.60 12.62 4.72
C MET A 1 -101.12 12.21 4.63
N SER A 2 -100.34 12.76 3.69
CA SER A 2 -99.69 14.09 3.70
C SER A 2 -98.81 14.33 4.93
N SER A 3 -97.52 14.59 4.67
CA SER A 3 -96.59 15.37 5.51
C SER A 3 -95.80 14.63 6.62
N ILE A 4 -94.93 13.69 6.23
CA ILE A 4 -93.65 13.46 6.93
C ILE A 4 -92.55 13.64 5.87
N THR A 5 -92.36 14.87 5.41
CA THR A 5 -91.43 15.90 5.94
C THR A 5 -90.03 15.75 5.34
N GLU A 6 -89.93 16.35 4.15
CA GLU A 6 -88.75 16.68 3.35
C GLU A 6 -87.58 17.32 4.14
N LYS A 7 -87.82 17.79 5.37
CA LYS A 7 -86.78 18.38 6.24
C LYS A 7 -85.78 17.37 6.80
N ASP A 8 -86.16 16.11 7.02
CA ASP A 8 -85.25 15.09 7.57
C ASP A 8 -84.24 14.60 6.53
N GLN A 9 -84.65 14.51 5.26
CA GLN A 9 -83.77 14.15 4.14
C GLN A 9 -82.72 15.23 3.83
N VAL A 10 -83.05 16.51 4.03
CA VAL A 10 -82.11 17.63 3.83
C VAL A 10 -81.08 17.71 4.97
N GLN A 11 -81.45 17.33 6.20
CA GLN A 11 -80.54 17.25 7.35
C GLN A 11 -79.53 16.10 7.21
N VAL A 12 -79.98 14.92 6.77
CA VAL A 12 -79.10 13.76 6.54
C VAL A 12 -78.10 14.03 5.42
N ASN A 13 -78.53 14.61 4.30
CA ASN A 13 -77.64 14.96 3.20
C ASN A 13 -76.62 16.07 3.55
N ARG A 14 -76.94 16.98 4.50
CA ARG A 14 -75.97 17.97 4.99
C ARG A 14 -74.90 17.35 5.89
N LEU A 15 -75.25 16.37 6.72
CA LEU A 15 -74.29 15.69 7.60
C LEU A 15 -73.34 14.78 6.81
N GLU A 16 -73.80 14.10 5.76
CA GLU A 16 -72.95 13.28 4.89
C GLU A 16 -72.00 14.12 4.00
N GLY A 17 -72.42 15.33 3.60
CA GLY A 17 -71.57 16.27 2.86
C GLY A 17 -70.40 16.83 3.69
N ASP A 18 -70.63 17.11 4.99
CA ASP A 18 -69.60 17.64 5.89
C ASP A 18 -68.59 16.56 6.35
N LEU A 19 -69.02 15.29 6.46
CA LEU A 19 -68.14 14.16 6.79
C LEU A 19 -67.24 13.73 5.62
N ALA A 20 -67.73 13.80 4.38
CA ALA A 20 -66.96 13.40 3.19
C ALA A 20 -65.84 14.38 2.79
N HIS A 21 -65.94 15.66 3.20
CA HIS A 21 -64.92 16.68 2.90
C HIS A 21 -63.79 16.76 3.94
N SER A 22 -63.97 16.19 5.13
CA SER A 22 -62.97 16.23 6.22
C SER A 22 -61.90 15.12 6.14
N ASP A 23 -62.28 13.91 5.73
CA ASP A 23 -61.39 12.72 5.78
C ASP A 23 -60.36 12.63 4.64
N SER A 24 -60.73 13.08 3.44
CA SER A 24 -59.84 13.01 2.26
C SER A 24 -58.66 13.99 2.36
N SER A 25 -58.89 15.19 2.90
CA SER A 25 -57.86 16.20 3.12
C SER A 25 -56.87 15.78 4.22
N THR A 26 -57.36 15.11 5.28
CA THR A 26 -56.54 14.68 6.42
C THR A 26 -55.65 13.50 6.03
N THR A 27 -56.19 12.51 5.32
CA THR A 27 -55.42 11.33 4.87
C THR A 27 -54.38 11.69 3.81
N HIS A 28 -54.70 12.61 2.89
CA HIS A 28 -53.75 13.08 1.88
C HIS A 28 -52.59 13.87 2.50
N ASN A 29 -52.86 14.70 3.51
CA ASN A 29 -51.83 15.46 4.21
C ASN A 29 -50.91 14.56 5.06
N SER A 30 -51.44 13.50 5.67
CA SER A 30 -50.64 12.51 6.42
C SER A 30 -49.68 11.73 5.52
N ILE A 31 -50.11 11.32 4.32
CA ILE A 31 -49.26 10.60 3.35
C ILE A 31 -48.14 11.51 2.82
N VAL A 32 -48.44 12.76 2.47
CA VAL A 32 -47.44 13.73 2.01
C VAL A 32 -46.42 14.06 3.12
N THR A 33 -46.88 14.17 4.37
CA THR A 33 -45.99 14.43 5.52
C THR A 33 -45.07 13.23 5.81
N GLN A 34 -45.56 11.99 5.64
CA GLN A 34 -44.77 10.78 5.83
C GLN A 34 -43.74 10.56 4.72
N ASP A 35 -44.10 10.87 3.46
CA ASP A 35 -43.19 10.83 2.31
C ASP A 35 -42.08 11.90 2.43
N GLN A 36 -42.43 13.11 2.91
CA GLN A 36 -41.45 14.14 3.24
C GLN A 36 -40.54 13.75 4.41
N ALA A 37 -41.07 13.20 5.49
CA ALA A 37 -40.26 12.74 6.63
C ALA A 37 -39.28 11.63 6.22
N THR A 38 -39.73 10.67 5.41
CA THR A 38 -38.89 9.58 4.90
C THR A 38 -37.79 10.11 3.97
N LYS A 39 -38.11 11.11 3.14
CA LYS A 39 -37.14 11.77 2.26
C LYS A 39 -36.12 12.59 3.05
N THR A 40 -36.54 13.33 4.08
CA THR A 40 -35.65 14.08 4.98
C THR A 40 -34.74 13.15 5.80
N GLU A 41 -35.23 11.98 6.21
CA GLU A 41 -34.43 10.98 6.92
C GLU A 41 -33.40 10.30 5.99
N ALA A 42 -33.78 10.01 4.74
CA ALA A 42 -32.85 9.52 3.72
C ALA A 42 -31.78 10.57 3.37
N ASP A 43 -32.15 11.85 3.27
CA ASP A 43 -31.23 12.96 2.99
C ASP A 43 -30.22 13.14 4.14
N ASN A 44 -30.71 13.17 5.38
CA ASN A 44 -29.86 13.20 6.58
C ASN A 44 -28.92 11.98 6.66
N THR A 45 -29.37 10.79 6.25
CA THR A 45 -28.54 9.59 6.25
C THR A 45 -27.41 9.69 5.22
N ASN A 46 -27.71 10.19 4.02
CA ASN A 46 -26.72 10.43 2.97
C ASN A 46 -25.70 11.51 3.39
N ASP A 47 -26.14 12.57 4.05
CA ASP A 47 -25.25 13.63 4.55
C ASP A 47 -24.33 13.14 5.67
N VAL A 48 -24.83 12.27 6.56
CA VAL A 48 -24.03 11.61 7.59
C VAL A 48 -23.01 10.64 6.97
N GLU A 49 -23.41 9.82 6.00
CA GLU A 49 -22.49 8.94 5.27
C GLU A 49 -21.42 9.73 4.50
N LEU A 50 -21.81 10.81 3.83
CA LEU A 50 -20.89 11.71 3.13
C LEU A 50 -19.91 12.36 4.12
N GLY A 51 -20.38 12.81 5.28
CA GLY A 51 -19.55 13.34 6.37
C GLY A 51 -18.55 12.31 6.90
N HIS A 52 -18.96 11.06 7.09
CA HIS A 52 -18.07 9.97 7.49
C HIS A 52 -17.04 9.63 6.40
N GLN A 53 -17.43 9.63 5.13
CA GLN A 53 -16.53 9.39 3.99
C GLN A 53 -15.50 10.52 3.81
N LEU A 54 -15.92 11.79 3.94
CA LEU A 54 -15.04 12.96 3.88
C LEU A 54 -14.05 12.99 5.05
N THR A 55 -14.51 12.64 6.25
CA THR A 55 -13.66 12.55 7.44
C THR A 55 -12.64 11.42 7.33
N ARG A 56 -13.05 10.25 6.81
CA ARG A 56 -12.14 9.12 6.56
C ARG A 56 -11.10 9.45 5.50
N THR A 57 -11.53 10.05 4.39
CA THR A 57 -10.63 10.43 3.29
C THR A 57 -9.61 11.47 3.72
N SER A 58 -10.03 12.52 4.44
CA SER A 58 -9.13 13.56 4.96
C SER A 58 -8.15 13.02 6.01
N THR A 59 -8.60 12.12 6.90
CA THR A 59 -7.72 11.47 7.88
C THR A 59 -6.65 10.64 7.20
N ILE A 60 -7.00 9.81 6.21
CA ILE A 60 -6.03 8.98 5.48
C ILE A 60 -5.04 9.86 4.70
N GLN A 61 -5.51 10.92 4.04
CA GLN A 61 -4.61 11.88 3.38
C GLN A 61 -3.64 12.54 4.36
N SER A 62 -4.08 12.90 5.56
CA SER A 62 -3.23 13.49 6.59
C SER A 62 -2.15 12.52 7.08
N VAL A 63 -2.50 11.25 7.27
CA VAL A 63 -1.57 10.18 7.67
C VAL A 63 -0.56 9.93 6.56
N GLN A 64 -1.01 9.77 5.31
CA GLN A 64 -0.10 9.58 4.18
C GLN A 64 0.87 10.74 4.03
N LYS A 65 0.38 11.98 4.07
CA LYS A 65 1.23 13.18 4.02
C LYS A 65 2.23 13.17 5.17
N LYS A 66 1.83 12.80 6.38
CA LYS A 66 2.77 12.69 7.50
C LYS A 66 3.84 11.62 7.24
N MET A 67 3.46 10.46 6.70
CA MET A 67 4.40 9.37 6.38
C MET A 67 5.38 9.76 5.27
N THR A 68 4.94 10.45 4.22
CA THR A 68 5.86 10.96 3.19
C THR A 68 6.83 11.97 3.77
N ASN A 69 6.36 12.92 4.60
CA ASN A 69 7.23 13.86 5.28
C ASN A 69 8.27 13.19 6.21
N LEU A 70 7.94 12.02 6.78
CA LEU A 70 8.91 11.25 7.56
C LEU A 70 9.97 10.59 6.67
N LEU A 71 9.59 10.01 5.53
CA LEU A 71 10.53 9.41 4.58
C LEU A 71 11.38 10.46 3.85
N ASP A 72 10.86 11.67 3.66
CA ASP A 72 11.61 12.80 3.11
C ASP A 72 12.69 13.29 4.08
N ASN A 73 12.55 13.00 5.39
CA ASN A 73 13.58 13.32 6.36
C ASN A 73 14.80 12.38 6.19
N PRO A 74 15.98 12.91 5.80
CA PRO A 74 17.14 12.08 5.49
C PRO A 74 17.67 11.30 6.69
N ILE A 75 17.47 11.80 7.92
CA ILE A 75 17.90 11.13 9.15
C ILE A 75 17.05 9.87 9.38
N PHE A 76 15.73 10.00 9.23
CA PHE A 76 14.82 8.87 9.42
C PHE A 76 15.01 7.81 8.35
N SER A 77 15.08 8.20 7.08
CA SER A 77 15.38 7.29 5.98
C SER A 77 16.77 6.65 6.10
N GLY A 78 17.77 7.40 6.56
CA GLY A 78 19.09 6.88 6.86
C GLY A 78 19.06 5.80 7.95
N PHE A 79 18.28 6.02 9.01
CA PHE A 79 18.09 5.02 10.06
C PHE A 79 17.44 3.73 9.54
N LEU A 80 16.40 3.83 8.70
CA LEU A 80 15.77 2.67 8.08
C LEU A 80 16.74 1.89 7.18
N LEU A 81 17.58 2.59 6.42
CA LEU A 81 18.61 1.98 5.57
C LEU A 81 19.67 1.23 6.39
N ILE A 82 20.05 1.78 7.55
CA ILE A 82 20.97 1.11 8.48
C ILE A 82 20.35 -0.18 9.00
N LEU A 83 19.09 -0.14 9.44
CA LEU A 83 18.37 -1.34 9.87
C LEU A 83 18.28 -2.38 8.75
N ALA A 84 17.96 -1.96 7.53
CA ALA A 84 17.95 -2.84 6.36
C ALA A 84 19.32 -3.51 6.15
N GLY A 85 20.42 -2.75 6.26
CA GLY A 85 21.79 -3.29 6.17
C GLY A 85 22.08 -4.37 7.23
N ILE A 86 21.68 -4.13 8.48
CA ILE A 86 21.82 -5.11 9.58
C ILE A 86 21.06 -6.39 9.26
N THR A 87 19.82 -6.27 8.74
CA THR A 87 19.01 -7.44 8.40
C THR A 87 19.62 -8.29 7.29
N ILE A 88 20.26 -7.67 6.28
CA ILE A 88 20.95 -8.40 5.21
C ILE A 88 22.12 -9.22 5.78
N ALA A 89 22.87 -8.65 6.74
CA ALA A 89 23.96 -9.36 7.39
C ALA A 89 23.46 -10.56 8.20
N PHE A 90 22.38 -10.36 8.96
CA PHE A 90 21.74 -11.44 9.71
C PHE A 90 21.18 -12.55 8.81
N GLN A 91 20.55 -12.16 7.69
CA GLN A 91 20.00 -13.08 6.69
C GLN A 91 21.06 -14.03 6.13
N ALA A 92 22.29 -13.56 5.90
CA ALA A 92 23.38 -14.41 5.44
C ALA A 92 23.66 -15.56 6.43
N GLY A 93 23.61 -15.29 7.73
CA GLY A 93 23.72 -16.28 8.79
C GLY A 93 22.53 -17.25 8.82
N CYS A 94 21.30 -16.74 8.75
CA CYS A 94 20.10 -17.58 8.70
C CYS A 94 20.13 -18.56 7.52
N ASN A 95 20.47 -18.06 6.32
CA ASN A 95 20.55 -18.86 5.11
C ASN A 95 21.66 -19.92 5.18
N ALA A 96 22.82 -19.57 5.76
CA ALA A 96 23.91 -20.53 5.96
C ALA A 96 23.54 -21.62 6.97
N THR A 97 22.82 -21.27 8.04
CA THR A 97 22.29 -22.24 9.00
C THR A 97 21.30 -23.18 8.34
N LEU A 98 20.30 -22.65 7.63
CA LEU A 98 19.31 -23.48 6.95
C LEU A 98 19.96 -24.42 5.91
N ASN A 99 21.02 -23.96 5.25
CA ASN A 99 21.79 -24.76 4.29
C ASN A 99 22.45 -25.99 4.93
N ARG A 100 22.85 -25.90 6.20
CA ARG A 100 23.41 -27.05 6.93
C ARG A 100 22.38 -28.15 7.22
N TYR A 101 21.10 -27.80 7.32
CA TYR A 101 20.03 -28.75 7.67
C TYR A 101 19.22 -29.22 6.46
N GLY A 102 18.82 -28.31 5.57
CA GLY A 102 17.96 -28.61 4.42
C GLY A 102 18.71 -28.66 3.08
N GLY A 103 19.99 -28.30 3.06
CA GLY A 103 20.77 -28.21 1.83
C GLY A 103 20.49 -26.94 1.02
N ARG A 104 21.26 -26.80 -0.07
CA ARG A 104 21.40 -25.55 -0.84
C ARG A 104 20.10 -25.12 -1.50
N ALA A 105 19.47 -26.05 -2.22
CA ALA A 105 18.24 -25.79 -2.98
C ALA A 105 17.07 -25.47 -2.04
N PHE A 106 16.84 -26.30 -1.01
CA PHE A 106 15.78 -26.08 -0.03
C PHE A 106 15.91 -24.72 0.66
N SER A 107 17.11 -24.35 1.10
CA SER A 107 17.35 -23.07 1.77
C SER A 107 17.00 -21.90 0.87
N SER A 108 17.42 -21.94 -0.40
CA SER A 108 17.09 -20.87 -1.36
C SER A 108 15.59 -20.75 -1.60
N VAL A 109 14.88 -21.88 -1.73
CA VAL A 109 13.42 -21.90 -1.93
C VAL A 109 12.71 -21.33 -0.71
N ILE A 110 13.05 -21.77 0.50
CA ILE A 110 12.41 -21.26 1.72
C ILE A 110 12.67 -19.76 1.91
N SER A 111 13.90 -19.28 1.73
CA SER A 111 14.22 -17.85 1.83
C SER A 111 13.38 -17.02 0.85
N PHE A 112 13.21 -17.48 -0.39
CA PHE A 112 12.38 -16.80 -1.37
C PHE A 112 10.90 -16.89 -1.06
N SER A 113 10.39 -18.05 -0.65
CA SER A 113 8.98 -18.23 -0.31
C SER A 113 8.56 -17.33 0.84
N VAL A 114 9.37 -17.23 1.90
CA VAL A 114 9.11 -16.31 3.02
C VAL A 114 9.19 -14.85 2.55
N GLY A 115 10.18 -14.51 1.72
CA GLY A 115 10.28 -13.17 1.13
C GLY A 115 9.05 -12.79 0.30
N VAL A 116 8.57 -13.70 -0.55
CA VAL A 116 7.36 -13.52 -1.37
C VAL A 116 6.14 -13.32 -0.46
N ALA A 117 5.98 -14.12 0.60
CA ALA A 117 4.89 -13.97 1.55
C ALA A 117 4.90 -12.56 2.20
N CYS A 118 6.06 -12.08 2.64
CA CYS A 118 6.21 -10.73 3.18
C CYS A 118 5.87 -9.65 2.14
N CYS A 119 6.31 -9.80 0.89
CA CYS A 119 5.98 -8.87 -0.20
C CYS A 119 4.48 -8.86 -0.52
N LEU A 120 3.80 -10.01 -0.46
CA LEU A 120 2.35 -10.10 -0.67
C LEU A 120 1.57 -9.43 0.46
N ILE A 121 2.01 -9.59 1.71
CA ILE A 121 1.43 -8.89 2.86
C ILE A 121 1.62 -7.38 2.69
N PHE A 122 2.83 -6.94 2.34
CA PHE A 122 3.10 -5.53 2.05
C PHE A 122 2.19 -5.00 0.94
N PHE A 123 2.07 -5.72 -0.17
CA PHE A 123 1.18 -5.35 -1.27
C PHE A 123 -0.29 -5.23 -0.84
N ALA A 124 -0.78 -6.18 -0.04
CA ALA A 124 -2.14 -6.14 0.48
C ALA A 124 -2.37 -4.92 1.39
N VAL A 125 -1.42 -4.58 2.27
CA VAL A 125 -1.48 -3.41 3.13
C VAL A 125 -1.41 -2.11 2.31
N ASP A 126 -0.52 -2.05 1.32
CA ASP A 126 -0.32 -0.85 0.49
C ASP A 126 -1.55 -0.53 -0.38
N VAL A 127 -2.19 -1.55 -0.94
CA VAL A 127 -3.44 -1.38 -1.72
C VAL A 127 -4.62 -0.99 -0.82
N THR A 128 -4.71 -1.54 0.40
CA THR A 128 -5.87 -1.31 1.29
C THR A 128 -5.76 -0.05 2.14
N VAL A 129 -4.57 0.28 2.65
CA VAL A 129 -4.32 1.41 3.56
C VAL A 129 -3.60 2.55 2.84
N GLY A 130 -2.67 2.22 1.94
CA GLY A 130 -1.89 3.19 1.16
C GLY A 130 -2.64 3.77 -0.05
N ASN A 131 -3.84 3.28 -0.36
CA ASN A 131 -4.63 3.67 -1.54
C ASN A 131 -3.85 3.56 -2.86
N THR A 132 -2.83 2.70 -2.94
CA THR A 132 -2.11 2.45 -4.19
C THR A 132 -3.04 1.73 -5.17
N PRO A 133 -3.26 2.28 -6.39
CA PRO A 133 -4.15 1.65 -7.35
C PRO A 133 -3.58 0.30 -7.79
N LEU A 134 -4.49 -0.65 -8.04
CA LEU A 134 -4.11 -1.95 -8.58
C LEU A 134 -3.37 -1.79 -9.92
N PRO A 135 -2.43 -2.71 -10.24
CA PRO A 135 -1.72 -2.67 -11.50
C PRO A 135 -2.68 -2.69 -12.70
N ASN A 136 -2.54 -1.75 -13.63
CA ASN A 136 -3.37 -1.64 -14.84
C ASN A 136 -2.59 -2.03 -16.11
N ASP A 137 -3.18 -1.84 -17.28
CA ASP A 137 -2.55 -2.18 -18.56
C ASP A 137 -1.21 -1.49 -18.83
N ARG A 138 -0.88 -0.38 -18.12
CA ARG A 138 0.42 0.29 -18.25
C ARG A 138 1.58 -0.56 -17.79
N VAL A 139 1.35 -1.61 -16.99
CA VAL A 139 2.39 -2.58 -16.63
C VAL A 139 2.99 -3.22 -17.89
N LYS A 140 2.20 -3.43 -18.95
CA LYS A 140 2.67 -4.01 -20.22
C LYS A 140 3.67 -3.11 -20.95
N THR A 141 3.71 -1.81 -20.65
CA THR A 141 4.67 -0.87 -21.24
C THR A 141 5.98 -0.80 -20.45
N ALA A 142 6.11 -1.55 -19.35
CA ALA A 142 7.35 -1.58 -18.57
C ALA A 142 8.49 -2.19 -19.40
N PRO A 143 9.70 -1.60 -19.36
CA PRO A 143 10.84 -2.11 -20.12
C PRO A 143 11.25 -3.50 -19.61
N TRP A 144 11.81 -4.32 -20.50
CA TRP A 144 12.13 -5.72 -20.19
C TRP A 144 13.02 -5.90 -18.94
N TYR A 145 13.92 -4.95 -18.67
CA TYR A 145 14.81 -4.99 -17.50
C TYR A 145 14.08 -4.79 -16.16
N ALA A 146 12.86 -4.24 -16.16
CA ALA A 146 12.06 -4.10 -14.94
C ALA A 146 11.63 -5.46 -14.37
N TRP A 147 11.56 -6.49 -15.22
CA TRP A 147 11.05 -7.82 -14.88
C TRP A 147 12.12 -8.76 -14.32
N ILE A 148 13.40 -8.48 -14.55
CA ILE A 148 14.49 -9.38 -14.15
C ILE A 148 14.92 -9.22 -12.68
N GLY A 149 14.35 -8.26 -11.94
CA GLY A 149 14.71 -7.98 -10.55
C GLY A 149 14.65 -9.22 -9.64
N GLY A 150 13.60 -10.03 -9.78
CA GLY A 150 13.45 -11.29 -9.04
C GLY A 150 14.55 -12.31 -9.34
N ILE A 151 14.97 -12.41 -10.60
CA ILE A 151 16.07 -13.31 -11.03
C ILE A 151 17.40 -12.84 -10.43
N LEU A 152 17.67 -11.54 -10.42
CA LEU A 152 18.88 -10.96 -9.83
C LEU A 152 18.93 -11.19 -8.31
N GLY A 153 17.80 -11.04 -7.63
CA GLY A 153 17.69 -11.38 -6.21
C GLY A 153 17.94 -12.87 -5.96
N ALA A 154 17.38 -13.76 -6.79
CA ALA A 154 17.58 -15.20 -6.68
C ALA A 154 19.04 -15.58 -6.83
N TYR A 155 19.71 -15.03 -7.83
CA TYR A 155 21.15 -15.17 -8.02
C TYR A 155 21.94 -14.73 -6.78
N TYR A 156 21.65 -13.55 -6.22
CA TYR A 156 22.31 -13.05 -5.01
C TYR A 156 22.20 -14.05 -3.84
N VAL A 157 20.99 -14.51 -3.52
CA VAL A 157 20.77 -15.44 -2.40
C VAL A 157 21.44 -16.77 -2.63
N ILE A 158 21.36 -17.32 -3.85
CA ILE A 158 22.02 -18.59 -4.19
C ILE A 158 23.51 -18.45 -3.95
N ILE A 159 24.17 -17.46 -4.56
CA ILE A 159 25.61 -17.25 -4.39
C ILE A 159 25.96 -17.10 -2.91
N ASN A 160 25.19 -16.31 -2.16
CA ASN A 160 25.37 -16.14 -0.72
C ASN A 160 25.33 -17.48 0.05
N ILE A 161 24.34 -18.34 -0.24
CA ILE A 161 24.25 -19.69 0.35
C ILE A 161 25.48 -20.55 0.01
N LEU A 162 26.04 -20.39 -1.19
CA LEU A 162 27.19 -21.17 -1.65
C LEU A 162 28.51 -20.72 -1.02
N THR A 163 28.68 -19.42 -0.83
CA THR A 163 29.97 -18.82 -0.49
C THR A 163 30.13 -18.58 1.00
N VAL A 164 29.07 -18.24 1.73
CA VAL A 164 29.15 -17.93 3.17
C VAL A 164 29.74 -19.08 4.00
N PRO A 165 29.35 -20.36 3.80
CA PRO A 165 29.98 -21.45 4.54
C PRO A 165 31.47 -21.65 4.26
N ARG A 166 31.99 -21.11 3.16
CA ARG A 166 33.39 -21.27 2.71
C ARG A 166 34.27 -20.07 3.07
N LEU A 167 33.75 -18.86 2.91
CA LEU A 167 34.49 -17.59 3.03
C LEU A 167 34.13 -16.80 4.29
N GLY A 168 33.08 -17.21 5.02
CA GLY A 168 32.51 -16.45 6.13
C GLY A 168 31.58 -15.32 5.65
N ALA A 169 30.65 -14.92 6.52
CA ALA A 169 29.63 -13.91 6.19
C ALA A 169 30.25 -12.52 5.96
N ALA A 170 31.24 -12.12 6.78
CA ALA A 170 31.89 -10.81 6.68
C ALA A 170 32.57 -10.60 5.32
N THR A 171 33.35 -11.60 4.86
CA THR A 171 34.04 -11.58 3.57
C THR A 171 33.07 -11.54 2.39
N VAL A 172 32.02 -12.37 2.41
CA VAL A 172 31.03 -12.41 1.31
C VAL A 172 30.28 -11.09 1.20
N LEU A 173 29.81 -10.56 2.33
CA LEU A 173 29.03 -9.31 2.33
C LEU A 173 29.90 -8.10 2.00
N SER A 174 31.15 -8.05 2.45
CA SER A 174 32.06 -6.94 2.11
C SER A 174 32.32 -6.90 0.59
N ILE A 175 32.56 -8.06 -0.04
CA ILE A 175 32.69 -8.19 -1.50
C ILE A 175 31.40 -7.71 -2.19
N PHE A 176 30.23 -8.16 -1.72
CA PHE A 176 28.96 -7.74 -2.31
C PHE A 176 28.73 -6.22 -2.21
N VAL A 177 28.92 -5.63 -1.03
CA VAL A 177 28.73 -4.19 -0.82
C VAL A 177 29.69 -3.39 -1.70
N CYS A 178 30.96 -3.82 -1.82
CA CYS A 178 31.91 -3.19 -2.72
C CYS A 178 31.45 -3.24 -4.18
N ALA A 179 31.06 -4.42 -4.68
CA ALA A 179 30.56 -4.58 -6.04
C ALA A 179 29.27 -3.77 -6.30
N GLN A 180 28.35 -3.74 -5.35
CA GLN A 180 27.11 -2.97 -5.41
C GLN A 180 27.39 -1.46 -5.54
N ILE A 181 28.32 -0.93 -4.75
CA ILE A 181 28.66 0.50 -4.78
C ILE A 181 29.35 0.85 -6.11
N ILE A 182 30.29 0.04 -6.58
CA ILE A 182 30.94 0.25 -7.89
C ILE A 182 29.89 0.22 -9.01
N MET A 183 28.96 -0.75 -8.99
CA MET A 183 27.93 -0.83 -10.01
C MET A 183 26.93 0.32 -9.92
N ALA A 184 26.50 0.73 -8.72
CA ALA A 184 25.62 1.89 -8.53
C ALA A 184 26.24 3.17 -9.09
N CYS A 185 27.54 3.34 -8.86
CA CYS A 185 28.36 4.39 -9.44
C CYS A 185 28.37 4.39 -10.98
N LEU A 186 28.48 3.22 -11.61
CA LEU A 186 28.40 3.08 -13.07
C LEU A 186 26.98 3.37 -13.60
N ILE A 187 25.95 2.87 -12.92
CA ILE A 187 24.54 3.11 -13.27
C ILE A 187 24.23 4.61 -13.24
N ASP A 188 24.65 5.32 -12.21
CA ASP A 188 24.48 6.77 -12.09
C ASP A 188 25.20 7.55 -13.20
N HIS A 189 26.40 7.10 -13.58
CA HIS A 189 27.22 7.77 -14.57
C HIS A 189 26.65 7.63 -15.99
N PHE A 190 26.22 6.42 -16.34
CA PHE A 190 25.71 6.07 -17.66
C PHE A 190 24.18 6.19 -17.77
N ALA A 191 23.47 6.48 -16.68
CA ALA A 191 22.00 6.56 -16.62
C ALA A 191 21.29 5.29 -17.14
N LEU A 192 21.86 4.10 -16.88
CA LEU A 192 21.49 2.83 -17.55
C LEU A 192 20.08 2.31 -17.23
N VAL A 193 19.43 2.78 -16.18
CA VAL A 193 18.15 2.24 -15.68
C VAL A 193 17.11 3.36 -15.46
N GLY A 194 17.16 4.42 -16.28
CA GLY A 194 16.24 5.56 -16.14
C GLY A 194 16.50 6.41 -14.88
N VAL A 195 17.66 6.23 -14.24
CA VAL A 195 18.10 7.04 -13.10
C VAL A 195 18.64 8.38 -13.61
N ALA A 196 18.42 9.46 -12.84
CA ALA A 196 18.96 10.78 -13.16
C ALA A 196 20.49 10.74 -13.28
N LYS A 197 21.01 11.19 -14.43
CA LYS A 197 22.45 11.20 -14.71
C LYS A 197 23.18 12.02 -13.64
N ARG A 198 24.13 11.40 -12.93
CA ARG A 198 24.96 12.08 -11.94
C ARG A 198 26.42 11.99 -12.36
N THR A 199 27.12 13.13 -12.36
CA THR A 199 28.53 13.19 -12.74
C THR A 199 29.38 12.34 -11.79
N TYR A 200 30.25 11.52 -12.36
CA TYR A 200 31.13 10.67 -11.57
C TYR A 200 32.32 11.49 -11.11
N THR A 201 32.34 11.90 -9.84
CA THR A 201 33.40 12.75 -9.28
C THR A 201 34.64 11.92 -8.94
N VAL A 202 35.81 12.56 -8.96
CA VAL A 202 37.08 11.95 -8.54
C VAL A 202 36.99 11.36 -7.12
N TRP A 203 36.20 11.98 -6.23
CA TRP A 203 35.94 11.49 -4.89
C TRP A 203 35.22 10.14 -4.84
N ARG A 204 34.30 9.85 -5.79
CA ARG A 204 33.62 8.53 -5.87
C ARG A 204 34.58 7.44 -6.35
N ILE A 205 35.52 7.78 -7.23
CA ILE A 205 36.59 6.87 -7.66
C ILE A 205 37.47 6.52 -6.45
N LEU A 206 37.94 7.53 -5.72
CA LEU A 206 38.77 7.34 -4.54
C LEU A 206 38.05 6.51 -3.46
N ALA A 207 36.77 6.79 -3.21
CA ALA A 207 35.94 6.00 -2.29
C ALA A 207 35.79 4.54 -2.74
N SER A 208 35.65 4.29 -4.05
CA SER A 208 35.58 2.93 -4.61
C SER A 208 36.86 2.14 -4.36
N PHE A 209 38.04 2.77 -4.55
CA PHE A 209 39.32 2.15 -4.19
C PHE A 209 39.45 1.88 -2.69
N GLY A 210 38.97 2.81 -1.85
CA GLY A 210 38.91 2.63 -0.41
C GLY A 210 38.11 1.39 0.00
N LEU A 211 36.93 1.20 -0.61
CA LEU A 211 36.09 0.03 -0.38
C LEU A 211 36.79 -1.27 -0.76
N VAL A 212 37.48 -1.32 -1.91
CA VAL A 212 38.27 -2.49 -2.31
C VAL A 212 39.36 -2.78 -1.26
N GLY A 213 40.03 -1.75 -0.76
CA GLY A 213 40.99 -1.87 0.34
C GLY A 213 40.39 -2.49 1.60
N CYS A 214 39.22 -2.02 2.04
CA CYS A 214 38.51 -2.59 3.18
C CYS A 214 38.17 -4.08 2.97
N VAL A 215 37.71 -4.46 1.78
CA VAL A 215 37.42 -5.86 1.43
C VAL A 215 38.66 -6.72 1.51
N VAL A 216 39.80 -6.26 0.98
CA VAL A 216 41.07 -7.02 1.03
C VAL A 216 41.52 -7.27 2.46
N VAL A 217 41.38 -6.27 3.34
CA VAL A 217 41.72 -6.41 4.76
C VAL A 217 40.80 -7.44 5.44
N ILE A 218 39.48 -7.32 5.26
CA ILE A 218 38.49 -8.26 5.82
C ILE A 218 38.68 -9.68 5.29
N ALA A 219 39.05 -9.84 4.02
CA ALA A 219 39.24 -11.16 3.42
C ALA A 219 40.52 -11.85 3.90
N LYS A 220 41.49 -11.08 4.40
CA LYS A 220 42.82 -11.59 4.79
C LYS A 220 42.96 -11.90 6.28
N PHE A 221 42.22 -11.21 7.15
CA PHE A 221 42.31 -11.31 8.61
C PHE A 221 40.95 -11.66 9.21
#